data_AF-A0A6C0I5N0-F1
#
_entry.id   AF-A0A6C0I5N0-F1
#
_cell.length_a   1.000
_cell.length_b   1.000
_cell.length_c   1.000
_cell.angle_alpha   90.00
_cell.angle_beta   90.00
_cell.angle_gamma   90.00
#
_symmetry.space_group_name_H-M   'P 1'
#
loop_
_entity.id
_entity.type
_entity.pdbx_description
1 polymer ?
#
loop_
_entity_poly.entity_id
_entity_poly.type
_entity_poly.pdbx_seq_one_letter_code
_entity_poly.pdbx_strand_id
1 'polypeptide(L)' 'MYEKQLKAAAFAGLLFYVMSNPITYTIVDSVVTTILPLKVASNGKPTGAGLVLHSVVFAAVTFVLMLL' A
#
# COMPACT_ATOMS: atom_id res chain seq x y z
N MET A 1 11.53 16.63 -21.86
CA MET A 1 12.25 15.34 -21.80
C MET A 1 11.95 14.51 -20.55
N TYR A 2 11.49 15.10 -19.42
CA TYR A 2 11.24 14.38 -18.16
C TYR A 2 9.76 14.20 -17.78
N GLU A 3 8.82 14.57 -18.66
CA GLU A 3 7.40 14.64 -18.32
C GLU A 3 6.81 13.27 -17.93
N LYS A 4 7.22 12.20 -18.62
CA LYS A 4 6.75 10.83 -18.32
C LYS A 4 7.26 10.35 -16.96
N GLN A 5 8.53 10.58 -16.67
CA GLN A 5 9.17 10.23 -15.41
C GLN A 5 8.57 11.02 -14.25
N LEU A 6 8.28 12.31 -14.46
CA LEU A 6 7.65 13.17 -13.45
C LEU A 6 6.22 12.71 -13.13
N LYS A 7 5.43 12.34 -14.15
CA LYS A 7 4.09 11.77 -13.95
C LYS A 7 4.17 10.45 -13.17
N ALA A 8 5.05 9.53 -13.57
CA ALA A 8 5.24 8.27 -12.88
C ALA A 8 5.67 8.47 -11.41
N ALA A 9 6.61 9.39 -11.15
CA ALA A 9 7.05 9.73 -9.80
C ALA A 9 5.91 10.36 -8.96
N ALA A 10 5.10 11.24 -9.55
CA ALA A 10 3.95 11.84 -8.87
C ALA A 10 2.90 10.79 -8.50
N PHE A 11 2.57 9.87 -9.41
CA PHE A 11 1.64 8.77 -9.12
C PHE A 11 2.21 7.81 -8.06
N ALA A 12 3.49 7.45 -8.14
CA ALA A 12 4.13 6.62 -7.13
C ALA A 12 4.13 7.28 -5.74
N GLY A 13 4.36 8.61 -5.67
CA GLY A 13 4.29 9.37 -4.43
C GLY A 13 2.88 9.40 -3.83
N LEU A 14 1.85 9.61 -4.67
CA LEU A 14 0.46 9.56 -4.24
C LEU A 14 0.07 8.16 -3.74
N LEU A 15 0.47 7.13 -4.48
CA LEU A 15 0.24 5.74 -4.09
C LEU A 15 0.90 5.43 -2.75
N PHE A 16 2.15 5.87 -2.56
CA PHE A 16 2.87 5.69 -1.30
C PHE A 16 2.14 6.37 -0.13
N TYR A 17 1.66 7.59 -0.33
CA TYR A 17 0.88 8.30 0.69
C TYR A 17 -0.38 7.54 1.09
N VAL A 18 -1.17 7.09 0.10
CA VAL A 18 -2.38 6.31 0.36
C VAL A 18 -2.05 5.02 1.10
N MET A 19 -1.04 4.28 0.63
CA MET A 19 -0.69 2.99 1.20
C MET A 19 -0.03 3.07 2.58
N SER A 20 0.69 4.16 2.87
CA SER A 20 1.36 4.36 4.15
C SER A 20 0.48 5.09 5.18
N ASN A 21 -0.79 5.34 4.86
CA ASN A 21 -1.72 6.06 5.72
C ASN A 21 -2.25 5.15 6.86
N PRO A 22 -2.30 5.63 8.13
CA PRO A 22 -2.91 4.90 9.26
C PRO A 22 -4.32 4.36 9.01
N ILE A 23 -5.13 5.10 8.25
CA ILE A 23 -6.48 4.70 7.86
C ILE A 23 -6.42 3.45 6.98
N THR A 24 -5.53 3.43 5.99
CA THR A 24 -5.35 2.29 5.09
C THR A 24 -4.91 1.04 5.85
N TYR A 25 -3.98 1.17 6.79
CA TYR A 25 -3.58 0.05 7.66
C TYR A 25 -4.77 -0.54 8.43
N THR A 26 -5.65 0.31 8.94
CA THR A 26 -6.84 -0.10 9.72
C THR A 26 -7.89 -0.77 8.83
N ILE A 27 -8.09 -0.26 7.62
CA ILE A 27 -9.00 -0.86 6.64
C ILE A 27 -8.48 -2.24 6.23
N VAL A 28 -7.20 -2.35 5.88
CA VAL A 28 -6.59 -3.63 5.49
C VAL A 28 -6.64 -4.63 6.64
N ASP A 29 -6.39 -4.21 7.89
CA ASP A 29 -6.58 -5.07 9.08
C ASP A 29 -8.00 -5.61 9.17
N SER A 30 -9.02 -4.77 8.95
CA SER A 30 -10.42 -5.17 9.01
C SER A 30 -10.79 -6.18 7.91
N VAL A 31 -10.28 -5.98 6.69
CA VAL A 31 -10.53 -6.89 5.55
C VAL A 31 -9.82 -8.23 5.77
N VAL A 32 -8.54 -8.20 6.16
CA VAL A 32 -7.75 -9.41 6.37
C VAL A 32 -8.33 -10.23 7.52
N THR A 33 -8.65 -9.59 8.65
CA THR A 33 -9.20 -10.26 9.84
C THR A 33 -10.56 -10.93 9.59
N THR A 34 -11.33 -10.44 8.60
CA THR A 34 -12.59 -11.06 8.19
C THR A 34 -12.39 -12.39 7.45
N ILE A 35 -11.29 -12.53 6.71
CA ILE A 35 -11.00 -13.71 5.86
C ILE A 35 -10.08 -14.69 6.58
N LEU A 36 -9.09 -14.17 7.31
CA LEU A 36 -8.10 -14.91 8.05
C LEU A 36 -8.02 -14.32 9.45
N PRO A 37 -8.00 -15.11 10.54
CA PRO A 37 -7.89 -14.59 11.90
C PRO A 37 -6.45 -14.10 12.21
N LEU A 38 -5.91 -13.21 11.36
CA LEU A 38 -4.57 -12.67 11.40
C LEU A 38 -4.63 -11.15 11.50
N LYS A 39 -4.01 -10.61 12.55
CA LYS A 39 -3.90 -9.16 12.75
C LYS A 39 -2.70 -8.59 11.98
N VAL A 40 -2.96 -7.66 11.09
CA VAL A 40 -1.96 -7.00 10.23
C VAL A 40 -1.76 -5.52 10.57
N ALA A 41 -2.59 -4.93 11.42
CA ALA A 41 -2.33 -3.61 12.00
C ALA A 41 -2.76 -3.47 13.46
N SER A 42 -2.16 -2.52 14.17
CA SER A 42 -2.49 -2.14 15.54
C SER A 42 -2.29 -0.64 15.73
N ASN A 43 -3.31 0.07 16.22
CA ASN A 43 -3.27 1.51 16.48
C ASN A 43 -2.76 2.33 15.28
N GLY A 44 -3.21 2.00 14.06
CA GLY A 44 -2.81 2.68 12.83
C GLY A 44 -1.38 2.39 12.37
N LYS A 45 -0.70 1.39 12.94
CA LYS A 45 0.64 0.94 12.56
C LYS A 45 0.57 -0.50 12.03
N PRO A 46 1.30 -0.84 10.96
CA PRO A 46 1.35 -2.22 10.49
C PRO A 46 2.10 -3.11 11.49
N THR A 47 1.71 -4.38 11.58
CA THR A 47 2.57 -5.41 12.17
C THR A 47 3.69 -5.78 11.19
N GLY A 48 4.66 -6.61 11.58
CA GLY A 48 5.67 -7.11 10.64
C GLY A 48 5.04 -7.80 9.41
N ALA A 49 4.03 -8.65 9.65
CA ALA A 49 3.26 -9.27 8.57
C ALA A 49 2.44 -8.25 7.76
N GLY A 50 1.86 -7.25 8.43
CA GLY A 50 1.16 -6.16 7.74
C GLY A 50 2.06 -5.32 6.86
N LEU A 51 3.30 -5.06 7.28
CA LEU A 51 4.27 -4.31 6.48
C LEU A 51 4.67 -5.08 5.23
N VAL A 52 4.87 -6.39 5.35
CA VAL A 52 5.12 -7.28 4.19
C VAL A 52 3.92 -7.25 3.24
N LEU A 53 2.71 -7.41 3.76
CA LEU A 53 1.49 -7.36 2.95
C LEU A 53 1.36 -6.04 2.19
N HIS A 54 1.57 -4.90 2.86
CA HIS A 54 1.51 -3.59 2.23
C HIS A 54 2.62 -3.40 1.19
N SER A 55 3.82 -3.93 1.44
CA SER A 55 4.91 -3.86 0.49
C SER A 55 4.60 -4.63 -0.80
N VAL A 56 4.02 -5.83 -0.69
CA VAL A 56 3.60 -6.64 -1.84
C VAL A 56 2.51 -5.94 -2.64
N VAL A 57 1.48 -5.41 -1.97
CA VAL A 57 0.39 -4.67 -2.64
C VAL A 57 0.94 -3.42 -3.33
N PHE A 58 1.84 -2.68 -2.69
CA PHE A 58 2.45 -1.49 -3.27
C PHE A 58 3.26 -1.81 -4.52
N ALA A 59 4.09 -2.86 -4.45
CA ALA A 59 4.86 -3.32 -5.60
C ALA A 59 3.95 -3.75 -6.76
N ALA A 60 2.89 -4.51 -6.48
CA ALA A 60 1.94 -4.96 -7.49
C ALA A 60 1.21 -3.79 -8.18
N VAL A 61 0.66 -2.85 -7.42
CA VAL A 61 -0.04 -1.69 -7.98
C VAL A 61 0.93 -0.79 -8.75
N THR A 62 2.13 -0.55 -8.22
CA THR A 62 3.16 0.24 -8.92
C THR A 62 3.57 -0.41 -10.23
N PHE A 63 3.77 -1.73 -10.25
CA PHE A 63 4.08 -2.45 -11.47
C PHE A 63 2.98 -2.33 -12.52
N VAL A 64 1.71 -2.49 -12.12
CA VAL A 64 0.57 -2.28 -13.02
C VAL A 64 0.55 -0.85 -13.57
N LEU A 65 0.75 0.16 -12.72
CA LEU A 65 0.80 1.56 -13.15
C LEU A 65 1.98 1.86 -14.10
N MET A 66 3.07 1.11 -14.03
CA MET A 66 4.19 1.24 -14.98
C MET A 66 3.92 0.57 -16.33
N LEU A 67 3.02 -0.41 -16.37
CA LEU A 67 2.60 -1.09 -17.60
C LEU A 67 1.51 -0.34 -18.36
N LEU A 68 0.72 0.48 -17.66
CA LEU A 68 -0.32 1.36 -18.22
C LEU A 68 0.27 2.64 -18.83
#